data_AF-A0A7V4E3G6-F1
#
_entry.id   AF-A0A7V4E3G6-F1
#
_cell.length_a   1.000
_cell.length_b   1.000
_cell.length_c   1.000
_cell.angle_alpha   90.00
_cell.angle_beta   90.00
_cell.angle_gamma   90.00
#
_symmetry.space_group_name_H-M   'P 1'
#
loop_
_entity.id
_entity.type
_entity.pdbx_description
1 polymer ?
#
loop_
_entity_poly.entity_id
_entity_poly.type
_entity_poly.pdbx_seq_one_letter_code
_entity_poly.pdbx_strand_id
1 'polypeptide(L)'
;MRAVVLHYLSRQGKIYRLATERDLEVFKEKERYLEEKRARLFKEWDIDPVSNEPTPKGEGRSAERAFSVRNYGLNTYGNLFNSRQKLALITFTEKVRLAYRKMIEESYEGEYAKAVVSYLGLGMDRLATYLSVLTRWRPDVLSFERAFDRQAMPMVGGVSPFNEIRGCWDLEAIWRVLSYLTQIPPVEAQE
;
A
#
# COMPACT_ATOMS: atom_id res chain seq x y z
N MET A 1 8.05 -25.27 0.41
CA MET A 1 7.17 -25.53 1.58
C MET A 1 6.51 -24.22 1.98
N ARG A 2 5.17 -24.14 2.04
CA ARG A 2 4.42 -22.95 2.47
C ARG A 2 3.60 -23.31 3.71
N ALA A 3 3.55 -22.43 4.72
CA ALA A 3 2.80 -22.63 5.94
C ALA A 3 1.60 -21.67 6.01
N VAL A 4 0.47 -22.16 6.51
CA VAL A 4 -0.74 -21.38 6.76
C VAL A 4 -0.83 -21.11 8.26
N VAL A 5 -1.01 -19.83 8.59
CA VAL A 5 -1.20 -19.37 9.96
C VAL A 5 -2.70 -19.29 10.23
N LEU A 6 -3.17 -20.03 11.24
CA LEU A 6 -4.55 -20.05 11.70
C LEU A 6 -4.64 -19.33 13.04
N HIS A 7 -5.68 -18.53 13.19
CA HIS A 7 -6.00 -17.80 14.42
C HIS A 7 -7.45 -18.11 14.81
N TYR A 8 -7.65 -18.58 16.05
CA TYR A 8 -8.95 -18.93 16.58
C TYR A 8 -9.22 -18.06 17.80
N LEU A 9 -10.38 -17.37 17.84
CA LEU A 9 -10.74 -16.50 18.96
C LEU A 9 -10.78 -17.23 20.31
N SER A 10 -11.07 -18.54 20.29
CA SER A 10 -11.16 -19.39 21.49
C SER A 10 -9.83 -19.99 21.96
N ARG A 11 -8.72 -19.75 21.25
CA ARG A 11 -7.41 -20.33 21.59
C ARG A 11 -6.33 -19.26 21.62
N GLN A 12 -5.50 -19.30 22.66
CA GLN A 12 -4.35 -18.41 22.75
C GLN A 12 -3.25 -18.88 21.79
N GLY A 13 -2.75 -17.95 20.96
CA GLY A 13 -1.62 -18.19 20.05
C GLY A 13 -1.99 -18.47 18.60
N LYS A 14 -0.96 -18.72 17.78
CA LYS A 14 -1.07 -19.02 16.34
C LYS A 14 -0.83 -20.50 16.10
N ILE A 15 -1.68 -21.13 15.28
CA ILE A 15 -1.52 -22.52 14.85
C ILE A 15 -0.98 -22.53 13.43
N TYR A 16 -0.02 -23.39 13.16
CA TYR A 16 0.59 -23.52 11.85
C TYR A 16 0.22 -24.88 11.24
N ARG A 17 -0.16 -24.89 9.97
CA ARG A 17 -0.30 -26.12 9.19
C ARG A 17 0.38 -25.95 7.84
N LEU A 18 0.68 -27.07 7.18
CA LEU A 18 1.12 -27.04 5.79
C LEU A 18 -0.01 -26.52 4.90
N ALA A 19 0.37 -25.72 3.90
CA ALA A 19 -0.54 -25.31 2.85
C ALA A 19 -1.06 -26.55 2.13
N THR A 20 -2.38 -26.61 1.97
CA THR A 20 -3.06 -27.62 1.16
C THR A 20 -3.24 -27.09 -0.26
N GLU A 21 -3.59 -27.98 -1.18
CA GLU A 21 -3.88 -27.65 -2.58
C GLU A 21 -4.95 -26.57 -2.70
N ARG A 22 -5.97 -26.61 -1.84
CA ARG A 22 -7.01 -25.58 -1.79
C ARG A 22 -6.45 -24.20 -1.42
N ASP A 23 -5.49 -24.12 -0.50
CA ASP A 23 -4.85 -22.83 -0.18
C ASP A 23 -4.05 -22.32 -1.37
N LEU A 24 -3.34 -23.22 -2.06
CA LEU A 24 -2.53 -22.89 -3.23
C LEU A 24 -3.40 -22.43 -4.41
N GLU A 25 -4.56 -23.05 -4.62
CA GLU A 25 -5.54 -22.67 -5.64
C GLU A 25 -5.99 -21.22 -5.47
N VAL A 26 -6.30 -20.80 -4.24
CA VAL A 26 -6.68 -19.40 -3.98
C VAL A 26 -5.56 -18.44 -4.37
N PHE A 27 -4.30 -18.78 -4.10
CA PHE A 27 -3.17 -17.96 -4.52
C PHE A 27 -3.03 -17.90 -6.05
N LYS A 28 -3.15 -19.04 -6.74
CA LYS A 28 -3.10 -19.12 -8.20
C LYS A 28 -4.23 -18.35 -8.86
N GLU A 29 -5.44 -18.40 -8.30
CA GLU A 29 -6.58 -17.62 -8.79
C GLU A 29 -6.31 -16.13 -8.68
N LYS A 30 -5.71 -15.67 -7.57
CA LYS A 30 -5.34 -14.25 -7.41
C LYS A 30 -4.19 -13.83 -8.32
N GLU A 31 -3.26 -14.73 -8.65
CA GLU A 31 -2.23 -14.49 -9.66
C GLU A 31 -2.84 -14.29 -11.05
N ARG A 32 -3.73 -15.19 -11.48
CA ARG A 32 -4.44 -15.05 -12.76
C ARG A 32 -5.23 -13.75 -12.83
N TYR A 33 -5.98 -13.43 -11.78
CA TYR A 33 -6.76 -12.19 -11.74
C TYR A 33 -5.87 -10.94 -11.74
N LEU A 34 -4.70 -10.98 -11.09
CA LEU A 34 -3.72 -9.91 -11.15
C LEU A 34 -3.21 -9.70 -12.58
N GLU A 35 -2.89 -10.77 -13.31
CA GLU A 35 -2.42 -10.69 -14.70
C GLU A 35 -3.47 -10.05 -15.60
N GLU A 36 -4.72 -10.54 -15.54
CA GLU A 36 -5.85 -10.00 -16.29
C GLU A 36 -6.05 -8.50 -16.00
N LYS A 37 -6.06 -8.13 -14.71
CA LYS A 37 -6.26 -6.75 -14.29
C LYS A 37 -5.09 -5.84 -14.70
N ARG A 38 -3.84 -6.31 -14.54
CA ARG A 38 -2.65 -5.56 -14.96
C ARG A 38 -2.68 -5.30 -16.46
N ALA A 39 -3.01 -6.30 -17.28
CA ALA A 39 -3.10 -6.15 -18.72
C ALA A 39 -4.19 -5.15 -19.13
N ARG A 40 -5.36 -5.19 -18.47
CA ARG A 40 -6.44 -4.22 -18.70
C ARG A 40 -6.00 -2.80 -18.35
N LEU A 41 -5.46 -2.61 -17.14
CA LEU A 41 -5.05 -1.29 -16.64
C LEU A 41 -3.87 -0.72 -17.43
N PHE A 42 -2.94 -1.56 -17.88
CA PHE A 42 -1.85 -1.14 -18.76
C PHE A 42 -2.37 -0.50 -20.04
N LYS A 43 -3.35 -1.13 -20.69
CA LYS A 43 -3.99 -0.58 -21.89
C LYS A 43 -4.78 0.70 -21.61
N GLU A 44 -5.44 0.78 -20.47
CA GLU A 44 -6.27 1.94 -20.11
C GLU A 44 -5.43 3.15 -19.69
N TRP A 45 -4.32 2.93 -18.99
CA TRP A 45 -3.51 4.00 -18.40
C TRP A 45 -2.26 4.33 -19.20
N ASP A 46 -1.93 3.52 -20.21
CA ASP A 46 -0.70 3.59 -21.00
C ASP A 46 0.57 3.55 -20.13
N ILE A 47 0.47 2.91 -18.96
CA ILE A 47 1.56 2.74 -18.00
C ILE A 47 1.34 1.45 -17.21
N ASP A 48 2.43 0.77 -16.87
CA ASP A 48 2.35 -0.45 -16.07
C ASP A 48 1.92 -0.13 -14.63
N PRO A 49 0.77 -0.64 -14.17
CA PRO A 49 0.32 -0.37 -12.81
C PRO A 49 1.20 -1.08 -11.76
N VAL A 50 2.06 -2.01 -12.17
CA VAL A 50 3.05 -2.67 -11.30
C VAL A 50 4.44 -2.26 -11.77
N SER A 51 5.16 -1.53 -10.91
CA SER A 51 6.50 -1.03 -11.22
C SER A 51 7.44 -2.14 -11.72
N ASN A 52 7.98 -1.91 -12.92
CA ASN A 52 9.03 -2.69 -13.56
C ASN A 52 10.41 -2.04 -13.39
N GLU A 53 10.51 -0.96 -12.62
CA GLU A 53 11.76 -0.27 -12.34
C GLU A 53 12.73 -1.21 -11.62
N PRO A 54 14.00 -1.26 -12.04
CA PRO A 54 14.99 -2.11 -11.41
C PRO A 54 15.28 -1.65 -9.98
N THR A 55 15.43 -2.61 -9.07
CA THR A 55 15.97 -2.34 -7.73
C THR A 55 17.45 -1.94 -7.82
N PRO A 56 18.01 -1.20 -6.85
CA PRO A 56 19.45 -0.98 -6.76
C PRO A 56 20.25 -2.28 -6.83
N LYS A 57 21.45 -2.25 -7.43
CA LYS A 57 22.24 -3.47 -7.67
C LYS A 57 22.85 -4.06 -6.41
N GLY A 58 23.00 -3.26 -5.35
CA GLY A 58 23.73 -3.68 -4.15
C GLY A 58 25.24 -3.50 -4.25
N GLU A 59 25.75 -3.05 -5.40
CA GLU A 59 27.18 -3.00 -5.73
C GLU A 59 27.82 -1.62 -5.48
N GLY A 60 26.99 -0.57 -5.30
CA GLY A 60 27.46 0.80 -5.17
C GLY A 60 28.04 1.18 -3.80
N ARG A 61 28.14 2.48 -3.55
CA ARG A 61 28.62 3.03 -2.27
C ARG A 61 27.44 3.32 -1.34
N SER A 62 27.66 3.23 -0.03
CA SER A 62 26.70 3.62 1.01
C SER A 62 25.37 2.84 0.95
N ALA A 63 24.24 3.54 0.88
CA ALA A 63 22.88 3.00 0.96
C ALA A 63 22.58 1.90 -0.06
N GLU A 64 23.20 1.95 -1.25
CA GLU A 64 22.99 0.93 -2.26
C GLU A 64 23.41 -0.46 -1.77
N ARG A 65 24.50 -0.60 -1.00
CA ARG A 65 24.93 -1.89 -0.44
C ARG A 65 23.93 -2.49 0.54
N ALA A 66 23.18 -1.64 1.23
CA ALA A 66 22.16 -2.07 2.17
C ALA A 66 20.91 -2.64 1.47
N PHE A 67 20.82 -2.52 0.14
CA PHE A 67 19.70 -2.98 -0.66
C PHE A 67 19.95 -4.40 -1.22
N SER A 68 20.05 -5.39 -0.34
CA SER A 68 20.45 -6.77 -0.68
C SER A 68 19.35 -7.64 -1.28
N VAL A 69 18.21 -7.07 -1.69
CA VAL A 69 17.03 -7.83 -2.14
C VAL A 69 17.29 -8.62 -3.44
N ARG A 70 18.24 -8.17 -4.26
CA ARG A 70 18.64 -8.86 -5.49
C ARG A 70 19.27 -10.23 -5.23
N ASN A 71 19.87 -10.45 -4.06
CA ASN A 71 20.36 -11.77 -3.64
C ASN A 71 19.23 -12.82 -3.55
N TYR A 72 17.97 -12.38 -3.48
CA TYR A 72 16.77 -13.21 -3.45
C TYR A 72 16.00 -13.21 -4.78
N GLY A 73 16.61 -12.71 -5.86
CA GLY A 73 15.97 -12.63 -7.19
C GLY A 73 14.95 -11.50 -7.34
N LEU A 74 14.90 -10.55 -6.40
CA LEU A 74 13.96 -9.42 -6.43
C LEU A 74 14.57 -8.24 -7.20
N ASN A 75 14.57 -8.34 -8.52
CA ASN A 75 15.29 -7.43 -9.42
C ASN A 75 14.52 -6.16 -9.80
N THR A 76 13.20 -6.13 -9.58
CA THR A 76 12.37 -4.94 -9.78
C THR A 76 11.60 -4.59 -8.51
N TYR A 77 11.19 -3.32 -8.38
CA TYR A 77 10.36 -2.89 -7.25
C TYR A 77 9.04 -3.67 -7.17
N GLY A 78 8.47 -4.05 -8.32
CA GLY A 78 7.34 -4.97 -8.37
C GLY A 78 7.64 -6.34 -7.72
N ASN A 79 8.86 -6.86 -7.75
CA ASN A 79 9.17 -8.16 -7.12
C ASN A 79 9.06 -8.12 -5.58
N LEU A 80 9.15 -6.95 -4.95
CA LEU A 80 9.06 -6.79 -3.50
C LEU A 80 7.67 -7.12 -2.93
N PHE A 81 6.66 -7.19 -3.80
CA PHE A 81 5.27 -7.43 -3.43
C PHE A 81 4.79 -8.78 -3.93
N ASN A 82 4.07 -9.51 -3.09
CA ASN A 82 3.35 -10.70 -3.51
C ASN A 82 2.11 -10.34 -4.35
N SER A 83 1.54 -11.33 -5.03
CA SER A 83 0.44 -11.15 -5.98
C SER A 83 -0.82 -10.53 -5.34
N ARG A 84 -1.11 -10.84 -4.07
CA ARG A 84 -2.25 -10.27 -3.34
C ARG A 84 -2.01 -8.80 -2.99
N GLN A 85 -0.79 -8.45 -2.57
CA GLN A 85 -0.40 -7.06 -2.27
C GLN A 85 -0.47 -6.21 -3.53
N LYS A 86 0.11 -6.67 -4.65
CA LYS A 86 0.00 -6.00 -5.95
C LYS A 86 -1.44 -5.78 -6.35
N LEU A 87 -2.26 -6.82 -6.28
CA LEU A 87 -3.66 -6.76 -6.66
C LEU A 87 -4.45 -5.74 -5.83
N ALA A 88 -4.20 -5.69 -4.52
CA ALA A 88 -4.81 -4.69 -3.64
C ALA A 88 -4.39 -3.27 -4.03
N LEU A 89 -3.10 -3.01 -4.16
CA LEU A 89 -2.57 -1.68 -4.51
C LEU A 89 -3.13 -1.18 -5.83
N ILE A 90 -3.04 -1.96 -6.91
CA ILE A 90 -3.56 -1.53 -8.23
C ILE A 90 -5.08 -1.35 -8.21
N THR A 91 -5.80 -2.11 -7.37
CA THR A 91 -7.25 -1.96 -7.22
C THR A 91 -7.60 -0.65 -6.50
N PHE A 92 -6.91 -0.31 -5.41
CA PHE A 92 -7.14 0.96 -4.73
C PHE A 92 -6.78 2.15 -5.62
N THR A 93 -5.65 2.09 -6.32
CA THR A 93 -5.25 3.12 -7.29
C THR A 93 -6.30 3.29 -8.38
N GLU A 94 -6.83 2.19 -8.92
CA GLU A 94 -7.94 2.23 -9.88
C GLU A 94 -9.18 2.91 -9.28
N LYS A 95 -9.56 2.62 -8.02
CA LYS A 95 -10.72 3.24 -7.39
C LYS A 95 -10.53 4.75 -7.17
N VAL A 96 -9.33 5.21 -6.84
CA VAL A 96 -9.02 6.65 -6.75
C VAL A 96 -9.22 7.32 -8.12
N ARG A 97 -8.74 6.71 -9.20
CA ARG A 97 -8.92 7.23 -10.57
C ARG A 97 -10.39 7.23 -11.00
N LEU A 98 -11.15 6.20 -10.66
CA LEU A 98 -12.59 6.13 -10.93
C LEU A 98 -13.39 7.16 -10.13
N ALA A 99 -12.97 7.48 -8.89
CA ALA A 99 -13.61 8.53 -8.10
C ALA A 99 -13.52 9.90 -8.80
N TYR A 100 -12.40 10.21 -9.44
CA TYR A 100 -12.27 11.41 -10.27
C TYR A 100 -13.31 11.43 -11.39
N ARG A 101 -13.38 10.36 -12.20
CA ARG A 101 -14.34 10.27 -13.31
C ARG A 101 -15.78 10.46 -12.85
N LYS A 102 -16.15 9.78 -11.75
CA LYS A 102 -17.48 9.89 -11.16
C LYS A 102 -17.81 11.31 -10.69
N MET A 103 -16.86 12.03 -10.08
CA MET A 103 -17.07 13.43 -9.71
C MET A 103 -17.27 14.33 -10.93
N ILE A 104 -16.55 14.10 -12.02
CA ILE A 104 -16.77 14.85 -13.27
C ILE A 104 -18.16 14.54 -13.87
N GLU A 105 -18.59 13.28 -13.86
CA GLU A 105 -19.93 12.87 -14.31
C GLU A 105 -21.04 13.51 -13.46
N GLU A 106 -20.82 13.66 -12.15
CA GLU A 106 -21.73 14.35 -11.23
C GLU A 106 -21.61 15.88 -11.28
N SER A 107 -20.89 16.44 -12.26
CA SER A 107 -20.74 17.89 -12.49
C SER A 107 -20.02 18.67 -11.38
N TYR A 108 -19.13 18.02 -10.61
CA TYR A 108 -18.22 18.71 -9.71
C TYR A 108 -17.16 19.49 -10.50
N GLU A 109 -16.65 20.58 -9.92
CA GLU A 109 -15.56 21.36 -10.50
C GLU A 109 -14.28 20.51 -10.65
N GLY A 110 -13.63 20.61 -11.82
CA GLY A 110 -12.46 19.79 -12.14
C GLY A 110 -11.29 19.97 -11.18
N GLU A 111 -10.99 21.20 -10.76
CA GLU A 111 -9.91 21.47 -9.80
C GLU A 111 -10.23 20.94 -8.40
N TYR A 112 -11.49 21.05 -7.98
CA TYR A 112 -11.95 20.42 -6.73
C TYR A 112 -11.81 18.89 -6.79
N ALA A 113 -12.28 18.27 -7.88
CA ALA A 113 -12.15 16.83 -8.08
C ALA A 113 -10.69 16.36 -8.07
N LYS A 114 -9.78 17.14 -8.70
CA LYS A 114 -8.32 16.89 -8.63
C LYS A 114 -7.78 16.97 -7.21
N ALA A 115 -8.19 17.98 -6.43
CA ALA A 115 -7.76 18.13 -5.04
C ALA A 115 -8.20 16.91 -4.20
N VAL A 116 -9.47 16.50 -4.32
CA VAL A 116 -10.02 15.35 -3.60
C VAL A 116 -9.25 14.06 -3.94
N VAL A 117 -9.05 13.75 -5.22
CA VAL A 117 -8.33 12.51 -5.59
C VAL A 117 -6.84 12.56 -5.24
N SER A 118 -6.25 13.75 -5.18
CA SER A 118 -4.88 13.94 -4.68
C SER A 118 -4.78 13.56 -3.20
N TYR A 119 -5.72 14.02 -2.37
CA TYR A 119 -5.78 13.63 -0.95
C TYR A 119 -6.06 12.13 -0.77
N LEU A 120 -6.92 11.54 -1.59
CA LEU A 120 -7.14 10.08 -1.57
C LEU A 120 -5.87 9.31 -1.96
N GLY A 121 -5.12 9.80 -2.95
CA GLY A 121 -3.83 9.25 -3.34
C GLY A 121 -2.81 9.30 -2.19
N LEU A 122 -2.70 10.44 -1.50
CA LEU A 122 -1.85 10.59 -0.32
C LEU A 122 -2.27 9.67 0.83
N GLY A 123 -3.58 9.50 1.04
CA GLY A 123 -4.12 8.55 2.01
C GLY A 123 -3.71 7.11 1.70
N MET A 124 -3.79 6.72 0.42
CA MET A 124 -3.34 5.40 -0.04
C MET A 124 -1.83 5.20 0.21
N ASP A 125 -0.99 6.16 -0.18
CA ASP A 125 0.46 6.10 0.02
C ASP A 125 0.84 5.93 1.50
N ARG A 126 0.18 6.70 2.37
CA ARG A 126 0.33 6.59 3.82
C ARG A 126 -0.06 5.20 4.34
N LEU A 127 -1.18 4.64 3.87
CA LEU A 127 -1.61 3.30 4.26
C LEU A 127 -0.66 2.21 3.75
N ALA A 128 -0.18 2.32 2.51
CA ALA A 128 0.82 1.39 1.98
C ALA A 128 2.08 1.36 2.85
N THR A 129 2.49 2.51 3.37
CA THR A 129 3.60 2.62 4.34
C THR A 129 3.30 1.90 5.66
N TYR A 130 2.13 2.12 6.26
CA TYR A 130 1.80 1.49 7.56
C TYR A 130 1.51 -0.01 7.48
N LEU A 131 0.93 -0.47 6.37
CA LEU A 131 0.58 -1.87 6.14
C LEU A 131 1.77 -2.71 5.65
N SER A 132 2.98 -2.13 5.68
CA SER A 132 4.22 -2.84 5.42
C SER A 132 4.71 -3.56 6.68
N VAL A 133 5.23 -4.77 6.50
CA VAL A 133 5.86 -5.59 7.56
C VAL A 133 7.14 -4.91 8.09
N LEU A 134 7.71 -3.98 7.32
CA LEU A 134 8.97 -3.28 7.66
C LEU A 134 8.78 -2.13 8.65
N THR A 135 7.53 -1.78 8.93
CA THR A 135 7.14 -0.68 9.80
C THR A 135 7.36 -1.07 11.26
N ARG A 136 8.34 -0.46 11.92
CA ARG A 136 8.73 -0.74 13.31
C ARG A 136 7.83 -0.01 14.30
N TRP A 137 7.48 -0.65 15.42
CA TRP A 137 6.86 0.04 16.55
C TRP A 137 7.83 1.01 17.24
N ARG A 138 7.39 2.25 17.45
CA ARG A 138 8.09 3.31 18.17
C ARG A 138 7.45 3.50 19.55
N PRO A 139 8.02 2.89 20.62
CA PRO A 139 7.43 2.93 21.96
C PRO A 139 7.48 4.31 22.62
N ASP A 140 8.42 5.16 22.19
CA ASP A 140 8.62 6.52 22.67
C ASP A 140 7.44 7.45 22.35
N VAL A 141 6.83 7.27 21.18
CA VAL A 141 5.71 8.10 20.71
C VAL A 141 4.42 7.30 20.52
N LEU A 142 4.40 6.03 20.95
CA LEU A 142 3.31 5.08 20.75
C LEU A 142 2.79 5.10 19.29
N SER A 143 3.73 5.11 18.35
CA SER A 143 3.49 5.27 16.92
C SER A 143 4.24 4.21 16.13
N PHE A 144 4.02 4.18 14.82
CA PHE A 144 4.75 3.33 13.89
C PHE A 144 5.76 4.17 13.10
N GLU A 145 7.00 3.71 13.02
CA GLU A 145 8.05 4.30 12.18
C GLU A 145 7.71 4.11 10.70
N ARG A 146 8.09 5.06 9.85
CA ARG A 146 7.94 4.90 8.39
C ARG A 146 8.90 3.83 7.89
N ALA A 147 8.44 2.98 6.98
CA ALA A 147 9.27 1.94 6.34
C ALA A 147 10.48 2.51 5.56
N PHE A 148 10.46 3.80 5.24
CA PHE A 148 11.48 4.51 4.47
C PHE A 148 12.18 5.64 5.27
N ASP A 149 12.26 5.54 6.60
CA ASP A 149 13.01 6.52 7.41
C ASP A 149 14.52 6.51 7.09
N ARG A 150 15.00 5.41 6.51
CA ARG A 150 16.38 5.18 6.09
C ARG A 150 16.39 4.77 4.62
N GLN A 151 17.51 5.04 3.97
CA GLN A 151 17.80 4.53 2.62
C GLN A 151 18.19 3.03 2.65
N ALA A 152 17.42 2.21 3.37
CA ALA A 152 17.64 0.78 3.49
C ALA A 152 16.29 0.09 3.71
N MET A 153 16.12 -1.12 3.16
CA MET A 153 14.96 -1.98 3.45
C MET A 153 15.41 -3.15 4.34
N PRO A 154 15.45 -2.96 5.67
CA PRO A 154 15.82 -4.05 6.57
C PRO A 154 14.73 -5.14 6.55
N MET A 155 15.10 -6.42 6.69
CA MET A 155 14.13 -7.50 6.88
C MET A 155 13.67 -7.50 8.34
N VAL A 156 12.59 -6.77 8.65
CA VAL A 156 12.02 -6.65 10.01
C VAL A 156 10.76 -7.53 10.14
N GLY A 157 10.51 -8.07 11.34
CA GLY A 157 9.33 -8.89 11.66
C GLY A 157 8.04 -8.05 11.80
N GLY A 158 6.91 -8.60 11.30
CA GLY A 158 5.76 -7.83 10.84
C GLY A 158 4.71 -7.33 11.82
N VAL A 159 3.90 -6.39 11.29
CA VAL A 159 2.66 -5.85 11.87
C VAL A 159 1.45 -6.39 11.09
N SER A 160 0.36 -6.73 11.78
CA SER A 160 -0.89 -7.23 11.17
C SER A 160 -1.73 -6.08 10.62
N PRO A 161 -2.18 -6.16 9.35
CA PRO A 161 -3.04 -5.15 8.72
C PRO A 161 -4.48 -5.10 9.27
N PHE A 162 -4.84 -6.03 10.16
CA PHE A 162 -6.17 -6.15 10.78
C PHE A 162 -6.17 -5.88 12.29
N ASN A 163 -5.22 -5.08 12.79
CA ASN A 163 -5.22 -4.70 14.21
C ASN A 163 -6.13 -3.47 14.44
N GLU A 164 -6.74 -3.40 15.63
CA GLU A 164 -7.65 -2.32 16.05
C GLU A 164 -6.93 -1.12 16.68
N ILE A 165 -5.59 -1.09 16.64
CA ILE A 165 -4.80 -0.13 17.43
C ILE A 165 -4.32 1.03 16.56
N ARG A 166 -3.53 0.77 15.50
CA ARG A 166 -3.00 1.80 14.57
C ARG A 166 -2.50 1.16 13.26
N GLY A 167 -2.60 1.88 12.15
CA GLY A 167 -2.26 1.40 10.79
C GLY A 167 -3.42 0.73 10.05
N CYS A 168 -4.60 0.64 10.68
CA CYS A 168 -5.86 0.29 10.03
C CYS A 168 -6.31 1.41 9.07
N TRP A 169 -7.31 1.11 8.22
CA TRP A 169 -7.97 2.12 7.37
C TRP A 169 -8.82 3.05 8.24
N ASP A 170 -8.16 3.95 8.97
CA ASP A 170 -8.79 4.98 9.78
C ASP A 170 -8.60 6.34 9.10
N LEU A 171 -9.67 6.83 8.49
CA LEU A 171 -9.73 8.13 7.84
C LEU A 171 -10.12 9.24 8.82
N GLU A 172 -10.45 8.94 10.08
CA GLU A 172 -11.00 9.92 11.02
C GLU A 172 -10.06 11.12 11.22
N ALA A 173 -8.75 10.86 11.30
CA ALA A 173 -7.76 11.94 11.39
C ALA A 173 -7.76 12.84 10.14
N ILE A 174 -7.89 12.26 8.93
CA ILE A 174 -7.99 13.03 7.69
C ILE A 174 -9.30 13.82 7.65
N TRP A 175 -10.41 13.18 8.04
CA TRP A 175 -11.73 13.78 8.08
C TRP A 175 -11.81 14.95 9.05
N ARG A 176 -11.21 14.84 10.25
CA ARG A 176 -11.16 15.94 11.23
C ARG A 176 -10.33 17.12 10.71
N VAL A 177 -9.23 16.86 10.01
CA VAL A 177 -8.45 17.92 9.36
C VAL A 177 -9.25 18.59 8.25
N LEU A 178 -9.90 17.82 7.37
CA LEU A 178 -10.75 18.37 6.31
C LEU A 178 -11.90 19.20 6.91
N SER A 179 -12.60 18.68 7.92
CA SER A 179 -13.67 19.39 8.64
C SER A 179 -13.17 20.71 9.22
N TYR A 180 -12.00 20.72 9.86
CA TYR A 180 -11.39 21.94 10.38
C TYR A 180 -11.03 22.92 9.26
N LEU A 181 -10.36 22.47 8.19
CA LEU A 181 -9.97 23.31 7.06
C LEU A 181 -11.18 23.90 6.33
N THR A 182 -12.29 23.16 6.21
CA THR A 182 -13.54 23.66 5.60
C THR A 182 -14.27 24.69 6.45
N GLN A 183 -13.94 24.81 7.74
CA GLN A 183 -14.48 25.83 8.63
C GLN A 183 -13.65 27.12 8.64
N ILE A 184 -12.46 27.12 8.02
CA ILE A 184 -11.64 28.33 7.91
C ILE A 184 -12.24 29.20 6.81
N PRO A 185 -12.67 30.44 7.11
CA PRO A 185 -13.17 31.35 6.09
C PRO A 185 -12.06 31.65 5.07
N PRO A 186 -12.40 31.79 3.76
CA PRO A 186 -11.41 32.11 2.75
C PRO A 186 -10.70 33.42 3.11
N VAL A 187 -9.37 33.40 3.07
CA VAL A 187 -8.56 34.60 3.27
C VAL A 187 -8.73 35.45 2.02
N GLU A 188 -9.33 36.64 2.16
CA GLU A 188 -9.36 37.63 1.10
C GLU A 188 -7.91 38.03 0.76
N ALA A 189 -7.45 37.63 -0.41
CA ALA A 189 -6.20 38.15 -0.94
C ALA A 189 -6.44 39.63 -1.27
N GLN A 190 -5.77 40.53 -0.54
CA GLN A 190 -5.68 41.93 -0.95
C GLN A 190 -4.86 41.98 -2.24
N GLU A 191 -5.51 42.38 -3.34
CA GLU A 191 -4.81 42.82 -4.57
C GLU A 191 -3.95 44.06 -4.31
#